data_AF-A0AB33K9W5-F1
#
_entry.id   AF-A0AB33K9W5-F1
#
_cell.length_a   1.000
_cell.length_b   1.000
_cell.length_c   1.000
_cell.angle_alpha   90.00
_cell.angle_beta   90.00
_cell.angle_gamma   90.00
#
_symmetry.space_group_name_H-M   'P 1'
#
loop_
_entity.id
_entity.type
_entity.pdbx_description
1 polymer ?
#
loop_
_entity_poly.entity_id
_entity_poly.type
_entity_poly.pdbx_seq_one_letter_code
_entity_poly.pdbx_strand_id
1 'polypeptide(L)'
;MVPSIVRGLALPALLTSLIDRDLWRHPGDAVLAKAIPWFKDPLVFVSNPEQMVYASQSMDMFADDPHSAFFRQARGSRSAAPIELPWLDVERAVLIATTRNPGDDGALALDYRTDPSDPRVVGSDFWTDPLLCQWRVVAPTFSGFVSGLGW
;
A
#
# COMPACT_ATOMS: atom_id res chain seq x y z
N MET A 1 -1.12 0.62 24.58
CA MET A 1 -0.34 -0.30 23.70
C MET A 1 0.72 0.52 23.00
N VAL A 2 1.94 0.00 22.89
CA VAL A 2 2.99 0.61 22.05
C VAL A 2 2.59 0.35 20.59
N PRO A 3 2.62 1.34 19.69
CA PRO A 3 2.26 1.14 18.30
C PRO A 3 3.23 0.17 17.63
N SER A 4 2.70 -0.77 16.83
CA SER A 4 3.52 -1.61 15.96
C SER A 4 4.22 -0.74 14.92
N ILE A 5 5.52 -0.90 14.76
CA ILE A 5 6.35 -0.14 13.82
C ILE A 5 6.74 -1.03 12.65
N VAL A 6 6.47 -0.57 11.43
CA VAL A 6 6.88 -1.23 10.19
C VAL A 6 7.74 -0.24 9.40
N ARG A 7 9.00 -0.60 9.14
CA ARG A 7 9.95 0.25 8.39
C ARG A 7 10.12 1.67 8.98
N GLY A 8 10.10 1.77 10.32
CA GLY A 8 10.19 3.06 11.02
C GLY A 8 8.90 3.88 11.02
N LEU A 9 7.82 3.37 10.44
CA LEU A 9 6.50 4.01 10.38
C LEU A 9 5.55 3.33 11.37
N ALA A 10 4.88 4.12 12.21
CA ALA A 10 3.88 3.60 13.11
C ALA A 10 2.64 3.16 12.32
N LEU A 11 2.17 1.94 12.53
CA LEU A 11 0.91 1.49 11.94
C LEU A 11 -0.25 2.29 12.56
N PRO A 12 -1.29 2.62 11.77
CA PRO A 12 -2.49 3.25 12.30
C PRO A 12 -3.09 2.41 13.44
N ALA A 13 -3.56 3.06 14.50
CA ALA A 13 -4.17 2.36 15.64
C ALA A 13 -5.36 1.50 15.21
N LEU A 14 -6.13 1.97 14.21
CA LEU A 14 -7.23 1.22 13.60
C LEU A 14 -6.75 -0.08 12.95
N LEU A 15 -5.65 -0.04 12.18
CA LEU A 15 -5.09 -1.24 11.54
C LEU A 15 -4.62 -2.25 12.59
N THR A 16 -3.93 -1.75 13.61
CA THR A 16 -3.46 -2.59 14.73
C THR A 16 -4.65 -3.27 15.42
N SER A 17 -5.71 -2.53 15.72
CA SER A 17 -6.94 -3.08 16.32
C SER A 17 -7.63 -4.12 15.43
N LEU A 18 -7.66 -3.91 14.11
CA LEU A 18 -8.22 -4.89 13.17
C LEU A 18 -7.37 -6.16 13.10
N ILE A 19 -6.04 -6.06 13.16
CA ILE A 19 -5.13 -7.21 13.20
C ILE A 19 -5.30 -7.98 14.51
N ASP A 20 -5.28 -7.30 15.65
CA ASP A 20 -5.40 -7.92 16.98
C ASP A 20 -6.73 -8.67 17.16
N ARG A 21 -7.78 -8.19 16.48
CA ARG A 21 -9.12 -8.79 16.46
C ARG A 21 -9.32 -9.77 15.32
N ASP A 22 -8.29 -10.03 14.51
CA ASP A 22 -8.32 -10.94 13.37
C ASP A 22 -9.40 -10.56 12.32
N LEU A 23 -9.65 -9.26 12.20
CA LEU A 23 -10.58 -8.63 11.26
C LEU A 23 -9.89 -8.08 10.02
N TRP A 24 -8.57 -7.85 10.06
CA TRP A 24 -7.79 -7.44 8.89
C TRP A 24 -7.60 -8.62 7.92
N ARG A 25 -8.65 -8.94 7.19
CA ARG A 25 -8.75 -10.09 6.27
C ARG A 25 -9.35 -9.66 4.95
N HIS A 26 -9.20 -10.46 3.90
CA HIS A 26 -9.79 -10.14 2.60
C HIS A 26 -11.32 -9.89 2.71
N PRO A 27 -11.85 -8.69 2.37
CA PRO A 27 -13.25 -8.33 2.59
C PRO A 27 -14.21 -8.94 1.56
N GLY A 28 -13.67 -9.63 0.55
CA GLY A 28 -14.41 -10.22 -0.57
C GLY A 28 -14.22 -9.40 -1.86
N ASP A 29 -14.10 -10.08 -2.99
CA ASP A 29 -13.73 -9.43 -4.27
C ASP A 29 -14.79 -8.41 -4.70
N ALA A 30 -16.07 -8.65 -4.41
CA ALA A 30 -17.16 -7.72 -4.72
C ALA A 30 -17.10 -6.42 -3.91
N VAL A 31 -16.57 -6.46 -2.68
CA VAL A 31 -16.37 -5.27 -1.85
C VAL A 31 -15.19 -4.47 -2.40
N LEU A 32 -14.08 -5.14 -2.71
CA LEU A 32 -12.90 -4.49 -3.30
C LEU A 32 -13.20 -3.89 -4.68
N ALA A 33 -13.94 -4.58 -5.54
CA ALA A 33 -14.31 -4.08 -6.87
C ALA A 33 -15.19 -2.82 -6.80
N LYS A 34 -15.94 -2.61 -5.71
CA LYS A 34 -16.67 -1.36 -5.47
C LYS A 34 -15.75 -0.26 -4.95
N ALA A 35 -14.84 -0.60 -4.03
CA ALA A 35 -13.92 0.36 -3.45
C ALA A 35 -12.83 0.82 -4.43
N ILE A 36 -12.37 -0.07 -5.32
CA ILE A 36 -11.22 0.13 -6.21
C ILE A 36 -11.54 -0.45 -7.60
N PRO A 37 -12.49 0.12 -8.36
CA PRO A 37 -13.00 -0.49 -9.59
C PRO A 37 -11.95 -0.63 -10.70
N TRP A 38 -10.84 0.11 -10.64
CA TRP A 38 -9.75 0.05 -11.59
C TRP A 38 -8.73 -1.05 -11.30
N PHE A 39 -8.67 -1.58 -10.07
CA PHE A 39 -7.75 -2.66 -9.68
C PHE A 39 -8.40 -4.00 -10.01
N LYS A 40 -7.77 -4.83 -10.85
CA LYS A 40 -8.42 -6.04 -11.39
C LYS A 40 -7.97 -7.34 -10.74
N ASP A 41 -6.74 -7.37 -10.23
CA ASP A 41 -6.21 -8.62 -9.68
C ASP A 41 -6.71 -8.87 -8.25
N PRO A 42 -6.94 -10.14 -7.89
CA PRO A 42 -7.33 -10.49 -6.54
C PRO A 42 -6.20 -10.15 -5.56
N LEU A 43 -6.56 -9.47 -4.47
CA LEU A 43 -5.63 -9.10 -3.42
C LEU A 43 -5.61 -10.16 -2.30
N VAL A 44 -4.57 -10.09 -1.50
CA VAL A 44 -4.41 -10.73 -0.19
C VAL A 44 -3.98 -9.65 0.78
N PHE A 45 -4.73 -9.50 1.87
CA PHE A 45 -4.43 -8.52 2.90
C PHE A 45 -3.28 -9.05 3.77
N VAL A 46 -2.26 -8.23 3.97
CA VAL A 46 -1.07 -8.61 4.74
C VAL A 46 -1.43 -8.66 6.21
N SER A 47 -1.38 -9.84 6.82
CA SER A 47 -2.14 -10.14 8.04
C SER A 47 -1.55 -9.58 9.33
N ASN A 48 -0.26 -9.23 9.35
CA ASN A 48 0.43 -8.79 10.56
C ASN A 48 1.67 -7.93 10.23
N PRO A 49 2.23 -7.20 11.22
CA PRO A 49 3.35 -6.28 11.01
C PRO A 49 4.62 -6.96 10.47
N GLU A 50 4.94 -8.18 10.89
CA GLU A 50 6.11 -8.92 10.41
C GLU A 50 5.98 -9.22 8.91
N GLN A 51 4.81 -9.67 8.47
CA GLN A 51 4.53 -9.86 7.05
C GLN A 51 4.51 -8.54 6.27
N MET A 52 4.09 -7.42 6.88
CA MET A 52 4.16 -6.10 6.23
C MET A 52 5.61 -5.66 6.03
N VAL A 53 6.51 -5.94 6.97
CA VAL A 53 7.95 -5.73 6.79
C VAL A 53 8.43 -6.54 5.59
N TYR A 54 8.15 -7.85 5.56
CA TYR A 54 8.57 -8.74 4.47
C TYR A 54 8.02 -8.30 3.11
N ALA A 55 6.70 -8.10 3.00
CA ALA A 55 6.05 -7.68 1.76
C ALA A 55 6.63 -6.36 1.23
N SER A 56 6.92 -5.42 2.13
CA SER A 56 7.45 -4.10 1.78
C SER A 56 8.92 -4.10 1.38
N GLN A 57 9.67 -5.21 1.53
CA GLN A 57 11.07 -5.29 1.08
C GLN A 57 11.21 -5.22 -0.44
N SER A 58 10.21 -5.68 -1.19
CA SER A 58 10.22 -5.58 -2.66
C SER A 58 10.32 -4.13 -3.14
N MET A 59 9.76 -3.17 -2.38
CA MET A 59 9.85 -1.76 -2.69
C MET A 59 11.30 -1.24 -2.71
N ASP A 60 12.18 -1.80 -1.88
CA ASP A 60 13.59 -1.42 -1.86
C ASP A 60 14.29 -1.84 -3.17
N MET A 61 14.00 -3.06 -3.65
CA MET A 61 14.52 -3.55 -4.93
C MET A 61 14.06 -2.64 -6.08
N PHE A 62 12.78 -2.30 -6.14
CA PHE A 62 12.24 -1.47 -7.23
C PHE A 62 12.75 -0.03 -7.20
N ALA A 63 12.96 0.54 -6.02
CA ALA A 63 13.46 1.91 -5.89
C ALA A 63 14.97 2.04 -6.14
N ASP A 64 15.73 0.94 -6.00
CA ASP A 64 17.18 0.94 -6.15
C ASP A 64 17.65 0.50 -7.55
N ASP A 65 16.79 -0.14 -8.34
CA ASP A 65 17.10 -0.60 -9.70
C ASP A 65 16.62 0.40 -10.78
N PRO A 66 17.53 1.02 -11.56
CA PRO A 66 17.17 1.92 -12.66
C PRO A 66 16.30 1.27 -13.75
N HIS A 67 16.38 -0.05 -13.92
CA HIS A 67 15.55 -0.79 -14.87
C HIS A 67 14.11 -0.99 -14.39
N SER A 68 13.86 -0.74 -13.10
CA SER A 68 12.57 -0.87 -12.44
C SER A 68 11.74 0.42 -12.42
N ALA A 69 12.11 1.43 -13.23
CA ALA A 69 11.36 2.69 -13.36
C ALA A 69 9.88 2.50 -13.75
N PHE A 70 9.56 1.37 -14.40
CA PHE A 70 8.20 0.91 -14.68
C PHE A 70 7.28 0.90 -13.44
N PHE A 71 7.81 0.55 -12.27
CA PHE A 71 7.05 0.46 -11.01
C PHE A 71 6.76 1.81 -10.36
N ARG A 72 7.41 2.89 -10.83
CA ARG A 72 7.32 4.25 -10.28
C ARG A 72 7.51 4.31 -8.76
N GLN A 73 8.57 3.68 -8.29
CA GLN A 73 8.97 3.68 -6.89
C GLN A 73 10.32 4.38 -6.77
N ALA A 74 10.47 5.25 -5.78
CA ALA A 74 11.69 6.01 -5.55
C ALA A 74 11.90 6.25 -4.05
N ARG A 75 13.13 6.59 -3.66
CA ARG A 75 13.46 7.01 -2.29
C ARG A 75 13.43 8.52 -2.19
N GLY A 76 12.61 9.05 -1.29
CA GLY A 76 12.58 10.49 -0.98
C GLY A 76 13.96 11.01 -0.58
N SER A 77 14.74 10.25 0.20
CA SER A 77 16.09 10.60 0.63
C SER A 77 17.11 10.83 -0.50
N ARG A 78 16.84 10.31 -1.71
CA ARG A 78 17.73 10.45 -2.88
C ARG A 78 17.24 11.50 -3.89
N SER A 79 16.08 12.10 -3.64
CA SER A 79 15.48 13.08 -4.55
C SER A 79 15.77 14.50 -4.11
N ALA A 80 16.04 15.39 -5.08
CA ALA A 80 16.20 16.83 -4.84
C ALA A 80 14.85 17.54 -4.58
N ALA A 81 13.74 16.91 -4.96
CA ALA A 81 12.38 17.43 -4.77
C ALA A 81 11.49 16.36 -4.10
N PRO A 82 10.42 16.75 -3.40
CA PRO A 82 9.45 15.80 -2.85
C PRO A 82 8.94 14.84 -3.93
N ILE A 83 8.89 13.55 -3.59
CA ILE A 83 8.29 12.54 -4.47
C ILE A 83 6.77 12.68 -4.37
N GLU A 84 6.12 12.87 -5.51
CA GLU A 84 4.66 13.03 -5.64
C GLU A 84 4.05 11.90 -6.47
N LEU A 85 2.74 11.68 -6.31
CA LEU A 85 2.03 10.76 -7.22
C LEU A 85 2.18 11.26 -8.67
N PRO A 86 2.37 10.35 -9.65
CA PRO A 86 2.14 8.90 -9.60
C PRO A 86 3.34 8.05 -9.14
N TRP A 87 4.35 8.66 -8.49
CA TRP A 87 5.47 7.94 -7.86
C TRP A 87 5.20 7.68 -6.37
N LEU A 88 5.56 6.48 -5.92
CA LEU A 88 5.55 6.12 -4.51
C LEU A 88 6.92 6.42 -3.87
N ASP A 89 6.90 7.12 -2.75
CA ASP A 89 8.07 7.23 -1.87
C ASP A 89 8.12 6.00 -0.96
N VAL A 90 9.06 5.09 -1.21
CA VAL A 90 9.15 3.80 -0.50
C VAL A 90 9.61 3.93 0.95
N GLU A 91 10.15 5.08 1.33
CA GLU A 91 10.54 5.40 2.71
C GLU A 91 9.36 5.95 3.53
N ARG A 92 8.25 6.27 2.84
CA ARG A 92 7.02 6.82 3.42
C ARG A 92 5.82 5.92 3.15
N ALA A 93 6.05 4.64 2.85
CA ALA A 93 5.01 3.69 2.50
C ALA A 93 5.14 2.34 3.23
N VAL A 94 3.99 1.69 3.45
CA VAL A 94 3.90 0.32 3.98
C VAL A 94 2.87 -0.45 3.16
N LEU A 95 3.25 -1.61 2.62
CA LEU A 95 2.30 -2.48 1.90
C LEU A 95 1.35 -3.17 2.89
N ILE A 96 0.05 -3.09 2.59
CA ILE A 96 -1.03 -3.64 3.41
C ILE A 96 -1.88 -4.68 2.67
N ALA A 97 -1.75 -4.76 1.35
CA ALA A 97 -2.24 -5.85 0.54
C ALA A 97 -1.35 -6.06 -0.69
N THR A 98 -1.20 -7.29 -1.14
CA THR A 98 -0.47 -7.66 -2.36
C THR A 98 -1.37 -8.56 -3.23
N THR A 99 -1.06 -8.67 -4.51
CA THR A 99 -1.72 -9.63 -5.41
C THR A 99 -1.58 -11.05 -4.90
N ARG A 100 -2.62 -11.86 -5.17
CA ARG A 100 -2.68 -13.27 -4.75
C ARG A 100 -1.80 -14.17 -5.61
N ASN A 101 -1.67 -13.86 -6.90
CA ASN A 101 -0.96 -14.74 -7.82
C ASN A 101 0.55 -14.44 -7.76
N PRO A 102 1.40 -15.46 -7.60
CA PRO A 102 2.84 -15.28 -7.69
C PRO A 102 3.25 -14.69 -9.05
N GLY A 103 4.08 -13.66 -9.03
CA GLY A 103 4.56 -12.96 -10.23
C GLY A 103 3.75 -11.73 -10.64
N ASP A 104 2.57 -11.52 -10.07
CA ASP A 104 1.86 -10.25 -10.21
C ASP A 104 2.44 -9.22 -9.23
N ASP A 105 2.62 -7.98 -9.66
CA ASP A 105 3.28 -6.92 -8.86
C ASP A 105 2.30 -5.90 -8.25
N GLY A 106 1.00 -6.21 -8.26
CA GLY A 106 -0.04 -5.33 -7.73
C GLY A 106 -0.03 -5.26 -6.20
N ALA A 107 -0.19 -4.07 -5.64
CA ALA A 107 -0.27 -3.87 -4.20
C ALA A 107 -1.12 -2.65 -3.79
N LEU A 108 -1.58 -2.68 -2.54
CA LEU A 108 -2.07 -1.52 -1.81
C LEU A 108 -1.07 -1.12 -0.72
N ALA A 109 -0.87 0.18 -0.55
CA ALA A 109 0.03 0.74 0.44
C ALA A 109 -0.66 1.83 1.28
N LEU A 110 -0.28 1.91 2.55
CA LEU A 110 -0.41 3.13 3.34
C LEU A 110 0.66 4.10 2.87
N ASP A 111 0.29 5.35 2.63
CA ASP A 111 1.20 6.40 2.21
C ASP A 111 1.17 7.56 3.21
N TYR A 112 2.26 7.69 3.95
CA TYR A 112 2.44 8.58 5.09
C TYR A 112 2.88 10.00 4.69
N ARG A 113 2.84 10.33 3.39
CA ARG A 113 3.09 11.71 2.93
C ARG A 113 1.96 12.67 3.30
N THR A 114 0.76 12.18 3.64
CA THR A 114 -0.39 13.02 4.04
C THR A 114 -0.53 13.17 5.55
N ASP A 115 -0.72 12.08 6.28
CA ASP A 115 -0.95 12.07 7.73
C ASP A 115 -0.23 10.86 8.36
N PRO A 116 0.51 11.05 9.47
CA PRO A 116 1.25 9.96 10.10
C PRO A 116 0.38 8.98 10.90
N SER A 117 -0.85 9.36 11.26
CA SER A 117 -1.78 8.58 12.09
C SER A 117 -2.94 7.98 11.28
N ASP A 118 -3.33 8.65 10.20
CA ASP A 118 -4.39 8.22 9.27
C ASP A 118 -3.96 8.42 7.81
N PRO A 119 -2.89 7.74 7.37
CA PRO A 119 -2.30 7.91 6.04
C PRO A 119 -3.32 7.60 4.94
N ARG A 120 -3.14 8.19 3.77
CA ARG A 120 -3.96 7.80 2.61
C ARG A 120 -3.67 6.36 2.20
N VAL A 121 -4.62 5.73 1.51
CA VAL A 121 -4.41 4.44 0.87
C VAL A 121 -4.16 4.66 -0.61
N VAL A 122 -3.10 4.08 -1.15
CA VAL A 122 -2.79 4.08 -2.58
C VAL A 122 -2.70 2.66 -3.11
N GLY A 123 -2.93 2.48 -4.41
CA GLY A 123 -2.71 1.21 -5.07
C GLY A 123 -1.90 1.39 -6.36
N SER A 124 -1.11 0.37 -6.71
CA SER A 124 -0.36 0.31 -7.96
C SER A 124 -1.29 -0.04 -9.11
N ASP A 125 -1.50 0.88 -10.04
CA ASP A 125 -2.35 0.66 -11.21
C ASP A 125 -1.53 0.29 -12.44
N PHE A 126 -1.70 -0.96 -12.87
CA PHE A 126 -1.18 -1.48 -14.14
C PHE A 126 -2.28 -1.68 -15.19
N TRP A 127 -3.55 -1.41 -14.86
CA TRP A 127 -4.68 -1.73 -15.74
C TRP A 127 -5.17 -0.53 -16.54
N THR A 128 -5.00 0.70 -16.03
CA THR A 128 -5.28 1.89 -16.84
C THR A 128 -4.24 2.08 -17.94
N ASP A 129 -2.98 1.81 -17.63
CA ASP A 129 -1.86 1.84 -18.58
C ASP A 129 -0.93 0.65 -18.32
N PRO A 130 -0.98 -0.41 -19.16
CA PRO A 130 -0.16 -1.59 -18.94
C PRO A 130 1.33 -1.37 -19.22
N LEU A 131 1.72 -0.22 -19.78
CA LEU A 131 3.12 0.10 -20.06
C LEU A 131 3.83 0.77 -18.87
N LEU A 132 3.11 1.14 -17.81
CA LEU A 132 3.69 1.72 -16.60
C LEU A 132 2.75 1.69 -15.40
N CYS A 133 3.31 1.38 -14.23
CA CYS A 133 2.61 1.56 -12.96
C CYS A 133 2.22 3.03 -12.75
N GLN A 134 1.01 3.27 -12.26
CA GLN A 134 0.65 4.54 -11.64
C GLN A 134 0.19 4.29 -10.21
N TRP A 135 0.89 4.82 -9.22
CA TRP A 135 0.35 4.84 -7.87
C TRP A 135 -0.79 5.84 -7.79
N ARG A 136 -1.98 5.38 -7.44
CA ARG A 136 -3.18 6.21 -7.37
C ARG A 136 -3.81 6.14 -6.00
N VAL A 137 -4.45 7.24 -5.60
CA VAL A 137 -5.26 7.27 -4.38
C VAL A 137 -6.45 6.32 -4.52
N VAL A 138 -6.55 5.39 -3.57
CA VAL A 138 -7.71 4.54 -3.34
C VAL A 138 -8.66 5.24 -2.38
N ALA A 139 -8.12 5.75 -1.27
CA ALA A 139 -8.87 6.51 -0.28
C ALA A 139 -8.00 7.64 0.30
N PRO A 140 -8.56 8.83 0.56
CA PRO A 140 -7.81 9.94 1.17
C PRO A 140 -7.25 9.64 2.57
N THR A 141 -7.87 8.71 3.29
CA THR A 141 -7.45 8.26 4.63
C THR A 141 -7.65 6.75 4.78
N PHE A 142 -6.90 6.14 5.68
CA PHE A 142 -7.02 4.72 5.99
C PHE A 142 -8.34 4.42 6.71
N SER A 143 -8.77 5.28 7.62
CA SER A 143 -10.08 5.18 8.27
C SER A 143 -11.25 5.24 7.27
N GLY A 144 -11.13 6.08 6.24
CA GLY A 144 -12.11 6.17 5.15
C GLY A 144 -12.13 4.90 4.30
N PHE A 145 -10.95 4.32 4.03
CA PHE A 145 -10.84 3.04 3.34
C PHE A 145 -11.53 1.92 4.13
N VAL A 146 -11.20 1.77 5.42
CA VAL A 146 -11.77 0.74 6.31
C VAL A 146 -13.30 0.88 6.40
N SER A 147 -13.81 2.10 6.61
CA SER A 147 -15.25 2.37 6.60
C SER A 147 -15.90 1.96 5.28
N GLY A 148 -15.23 2.21 4.15
CA GLY A 148 -15.69 1.82 2.82
C GLY A 148 -15.72 0.31 2.56
N LEU A 149 -14.90 -0.47 3.29
CA LEU A 149 -14.95 -1.92 3.30
C LEU A 149 -16.06 -2.49 4.18
N GLY A 150 -16.68 -1.67 5.04
CA GLY A 150 -17.74 -2.06 5.97
C GLY A 150 -17.25 -2.55 7.33
N TRP A 151 -16.09 -2.07 7.79
CA TRP A 151 -15.53 -2.37 9.11
C TRP A 151 -15.55 -1.16 10.05
#